data_AF-A0A843CKY8-F1
#
_entry.id   AF-A0A843CKY8-F1
#
_cell.length_a   1.000
_cell.length_b   1.000
_cell.length_c   1.000
_cell.angle_alpha   90.00
_cell.angle_beta   90.00
_cell.angle_gamma   90.00
#
_symmetry.space_group_name_H-M   'P 1'
#
loop_
_entity.id
_entity.type
_entity.pdbx_description
1 polymer ?
#
loop_
_entity_poly.entity_id
_entity_poly.type
_entity_poly.pdbx_seq_one_letter_code
_entity_poly.pdbx_strand_id
1 'polypeptide(L)'
;IEGIQGSTAINGKEGWIQLQSVQYNETDLDFIAGSNTKTNVEFADNPKLTLIKKVDKSSPAILDALASGTNIPEGKLFLCRDNQCDANIPLSDIYFLDYKINSNQDNILETIIISFQPTKQEVDTLVIPDWIKNNAKWYGDGAIEQSDFTKGIEFMIKEKIMNIPDLPAISSGTSESKVPDWIKNNAKWWADGQISDQDFVKGIQFLVEKGIIRIR
;
A
#
# COMPACT_ATOMS: atom_id res chain seq x y z
N ILE A 1 -9.89 14.85 -2.35
CA ILE A 1 -10.76 13.98 -1.53
C ILE A 1 -12.13 13.95 -2.19
N GLU A 2 -12.86 12.84 -2.08
CA GLU A 2 -14.12 12.67 -2.79
C GLU A 2 -15.14 13.77 -2.43
N GLY A 3 -15.90 14.25 -3.41
CA GLY A 3 -16.94 15.26 -3.21
C GLY A 3 -16.46 16.69 -2.93
N ILE A 4 -15.18 16.92 -2.63
CA ILE A 4 -14.64 18.26 -2.30
C ILE A 4 -13.63 18.71 -3.36
N GLN A 5 -13.97 19.78 -4.08
CA GLN A 5 -13.17 20.35 -5.16
C GLN A 5 -12.31 21.51 -4.68
N GLY A 6 -11.02 21.47 -4.96
CA GLY A 6 -10.09 22.58 -4.75
C GLY A 6 -9.93 23.48 -5.98
N SER A 7 -8.91 24.34 -5.96
CA SER A 7 -8.64 25.31 -7.04
C SER A 7 -7.39 25.03 -7.86
N THR A 8 -6.78 23.85 -7.76
CA THR A 8 -5.54 23.53 -8.50
C THR A 8 -5.76 23.59 -10.01
N ALA A 9 -4.80 24.20 -10.73
CA ALA A 9 -4.78 24.32 -12.20
C ALA A 9 -3.57 23.60 -12.84
N ILE A 10 -2.90 22.73 -12.07
CA ILE A 10 -1.82 21.87 -12.58
C ILE A 10 -2.43 20.84 -13.53
N ASN A 11 -1.80 20.68 -14.70
CA ASN A 11 -2.26 19.75 -15.74
C ASN A 11 -2.38 18.32 -15.20
N GLY A 12 -3.56 17.71 -15.33
CA GLY A 12 -3.86 16.38 -14.82
C GLY A 12 -4.21 16.32 -13.33
N LYS A 13 -4.29 17.48 -12.66
CA LYS A 13 -4.71 17.67 -11.26
C LYS A 13 -5.66 18.86 -11.13
N GLU A 14 -6.44 19.16 -12.17
CA GLU A 14 -7.46 20.21 -12.13
C GLU A 14 -8.52 19.89 -11.07
N GLY A 15 -8.89 20.89 -10.26
CA GLY A 15 -9.88 20.71 -9.18
C GLY A 15 -9.35 20.01 -7.93
N TRP A 16 -8.05 19.68 -7.87
CA TRP A 16 -7.43 19.18 -6.65
C TRP A 16 -7.21 20.30 -5.63
N ILE A 17 -7.04 19.92 -4.36
CA ILE A 17 -6.69 20.84 -3.28
C ILE A 17 -5.17 20.97 -3.25
N GLN A 18 -4.64 22.18 -3.45
CA GLN A 18 -3.21 22.43 -3.37
C GLN A 18 -2.82 22.65 -1.91
N LEU A 19 -1.96 21.77 -1.40
CA LEU A 19 -1.38 21.91 -0.07
C LEU A 19 -0.06 22.69 -0.12
N GLN A 20 0.17 23.52 0.88
CA GLN A 20 1.46 24.17 1.17
C GLN A 20 2.36 23.25 1.98
N SER A 21 1.78 22.49 2.92
CA SER A 21 2.49 21.46 3.66
C SER A 21 1.54 20.38 4.16
N VAL A 22 2.13 19.23 4.49
CA VAL A 22 1.50 18.09 5.15
C VAL A 22 2.43 17.64 6.26
N GLN A 23 1.87 17.35 7.43
CA GLN A 23 2.57 16.74 8.56
C GLN A 23 1.80 15.49 8.99
N TYR A 24 2.50 14.38 9.10
CA TYR A 24 1.98 13.14 9.66
C TYR A 24 2.23 13.12 11.17
N ASN A 25 1.16 12.95 11.95
CA ASN A 25 1.24 12.84 13.40
C ASN A 25 0.95 11.38 13.79
N GLU A 26 1.97 10.66 14.24
CA GLU A 26 1.77 9.41 14.99
C GLU A 26 1.37 9.78 16.41
N THR A 27 0.11 9.54 16.77
CA THR A 27 -0.33 9.86 18.13
C THR A 27 -0.17 8.73 19.13
N ASP A 28 0.05 7.48 18.72
CA ASP A 28 0.15 6.37 19.67
C ASP A 28 1.24 5.37 19.21
N LEU A 29 2.45 5.54 19.74
CA LEU A 29 3.43 4.45 19.82
C LEU A 29 3.22 3.80 21.19
N ASP A 30 2.36 2.78 21.25
CA ASP A 30 2.23 1.96 22.45
C ASP A 30 3.52 1.13 22.65
N PHE A 31 4.45 1.68 23.43
CA PHE A 31 5.62 0.94 23.90
C PHE A 31 5.17 -0.14 24.90
N ILE A 32 4.91 -1.35 24.41
CA ILE A 32 4.77 -2.54 25.28
C ILE A 32 6.17 -2.91 25.79
N ALA A 33 6.61 -2.24 26.86
CA ALA A 33 7.82 -2.60 27.58
C ALA A 33 7.55 -3.85 28.43
N GLY A 34 7.69 -5.04 27.82
CA GLY A 34 7.67 -6.28 28.60
C GLY A 34 7.33 -7.56 27.83
N SER A 35 8.14 -7.95 26.84
CA SER A 35 8.18 -9.32 26.33
C SER A 35 9.31 -9.45 25.30
N ASN A 36 10.10 -10.52 25.35
CA ASN A 36 11.11 -10.90 24.35
C ASN A 36 10.48 -11.34 23.01
N THR A 37 9.47 -10.63 22.53
CA THR A 37 8.84 -10.84 21.23
C THR A 37 9.21 -9.69 20.32
N LYS A 38 9.66 -10.01 19.10
CA LYS A 38 9.96 -9.07 18.02
C LYS A 38 9.04 -7.85 18.10
N THR A 39 9.62 -6.67 18.20
CA THR A 39 8.89 -5.39 18.19
C THR A 39 8.17 -5.27 16.85
N ASN A 40 6.88 -5.61 16.83
CA ASN A 40 6.00 -5.16 15.78
C ASN A 40 5.74 -3.68 16.05
N VAL A 41 6.19 -2.83 15.14
CA VAL A 41 5.75 -1.44 15.11
C VAL A 41 4.31 -1.49 14.58
N GLU A 42 3.35 -1.44 15.49
CA GLU A 42 1.95 -1.24 15.12
C GLU A 42 1.75 0.26 14.86
N PHE A 43 1.36 0.59 13.63
CA PHE A 43 0.99 1.95 13.27
C PHE A 43 -0.31 2.32 14.00
N ALA A 44 -0.39 3.54 14.53
CA ALA A 44 -1.55 3.99 15.30
C ALA A 44 -2.88 3.68 14.58
N ASP A 45 -3.88 3.21 15.34
CA ASP A 45 -5.19 2.80 14.81
C ASP A 45 -5.95 3.92 14.06
N ASN A 46 -5.58 5.18 14.28
CA ASN A 46 -6.17 6.36 13.66
C ASN A 46 -5.11 7.45 13.44
N PRO A 47 -4.28 7.35 12.38
CA PRO A 47 -3.30 8.38 12.08
C PRO A 47 -3.96 9.71 11.74
N LYS A 48 -3.25 10.79 12.04
CA LYS A 48 -3.71 12.17 11.77
C LYS A 48 -2.78 12.86 10.81
N LEU A 49 -3.35 13.62 9.88
CA LEU A 49 -2.62 14.57 9.05
C LEU A 49 -2.97 15.99 9.46
N THR A 50 -1.95 16.82 9.67
CA THR A 50 -2.09 18.27 9.67
C THR A 50 -1.78 18.78 8.27
N LEU A 51 -2.77 19.38 7.62
CA LEU A 51 -2.68 19.94 6.28
C LEU A 51 -2.66 21.47 6.39
N ILE A 52 -1.76 22.11 5.65
CA ILE A 52 -1.78 23.57 5.49
C ILE A 52 -2.08 23.88 4.04
N LYS A 53 -3.09 24.71 3.79
CA LYS A 53 -3.44 25.21 2.44
C LYS A 53 -3.82 26.68 2.47
N LYS A 54 -3.95 27.28 1.28
CA LYS A 54 -4.60 28.60 1.14
C LYS A 54 -6.11 28.44 1.10
N VAL A 55 -6.82 29.52 1.38
CA VAL A 55 -8.27 29.60 1.14
C VAL A 55 -8.54 29.38 -0.34
N ASP A 56 -9.42 28.44 -0.66
CA ASP A 56 -9.77 28.07 -2.03
C ASP A 56 -11.20 27.53 -2.12
N LYS A 57 -11.60 26.96 -3.27
CA LYS A 57 -12.96 26.46 -3.47
C LYS A 57 -13.36 25.32 -2.52
N SER A 58 -12.38 24.62 -1.92
CA SER A 58 -12.66 23.53 -1.00
C SER A 58 -13.03 24.00 0.41
N SER A 59 -12.66 25.23 0.78
CA SER A 59 -12.79 25.73 2.15
C SER A 59 -14.20 25.64 2.75
N PRO A 60 -15.28 26.06 2.05
CA PRO A 60 -16.64 25.95 2.60
C PRO A 60 -17.06 24.50 2.83
N ALA A 61 -16.81 23.63 1.85
CA ALA A 61 -17.19 22.22 1.94
C ALA A 61 -16.43 21.46 3.05
N ILE A 62 -15.18 21.84 3.30
CA ILE A 62 -14.40 21.30 4.43
C ILE A 62 -15.01 21.74 5.76
N LEU A 63 -15.39 23.01 5.88
CA LEU A 63 -16.01 23.53 7.10
C LEU A 63 -17.39 22.90 7.35
N ASP A 64 -18.18 22.72 6.29
CA ASP A 64 -19.47 22.04 6.35
C ASP A 64 -19.29 20.58 6.80
N ALA A 65 -18.35 19.85 6.19
CA ALA A 65 -18.06 18.45 6.55
C ALA A 65 -17.57 18.30 8.00
N LEU A 66 -16.76 19.26 8.50
CA LEU A 66 -16.37 19.32 9.90
C LEU A 66 -17.58 19.56 10.81
N ALA A 67 -18.44 20.53 10.48
CA ALA A 67 -19.59 20.89 11.30
C ALA A 67 -20.65 19.78 11.38
N SER A 68 -20.82 19.01 10.30
CA SER A 68 -21.77 17.89 10.24
C SER A 68 -21.17 16.54 10.65
N GLY A 69 -19.85 16.46 10.86
CA GLY A 69 -19.16 15.19 11.12
C GLY A 69 -19.24 14.22 9.95
N THR A 70 -19.27 14.73 8.72
CA THR A 70 -19.39 13.91 7.51
C THR A 70 -18.14 13.06 7.30
N ASN A 71 -18.35 11.75 7.13
CA ASN A 71 -17.32 10.84 6.64
C ASN A 71 -17.07 11.09 5.14
N ILE A 72 -15.81 11.28 4.77
CA ILE A 72 -15.39 11.29 3.37
C ILE A 72 -14.77 9.91 3.08
N PRO A 73 -15.43 9.07 2.26
CA PRO A 73 -15.07 7.66 2.15
C PRO A 73 -13.69 7.45 1.52
N GLU A 74 -13.34 8.25 0.51
CA GLU A 74 -12.07 8.12 -0.20
C GLU A 74 -11.33 9.45 -0.41
N GLY A 75 -10.01 9.36 -0.38
CA GLY A 75 -9.09 10.44 -0.71
C GLY A 75 -7.75 9.91 -1.20
N LYS A 76 -6.99 10.78 -1.85
CA LYS A 76 -5.63 10.49 -2.29
C LYS A 76 -4.77 11.71 -2.01
N LEU A 77 -3.57 11.48 -1.50
CA LEU A 77 -2.55 12.51 -1.33
C LEU A 77 -1.40 12.22 -2.28
N PHE A 78 -1.04 13.23 -3.07
CA PHE A 78 0.07 13.14 -4.01
C PHE A 78 1.22 14.07 -3.59
N LEU A 79 2.45 13.57 -3.68
CA LEU A 79 3.65 14.40 -3.64
C LEU A 79 4.17 14.58 -5.07
N CYS A 80 4.26 15.83 -5.52
CA CYS A 80 4.64 16.14 -6.89
C CYS A 80 5.92 16.99 -6.93
N ARG A 81 6.79 16.71 -7.91
CA ARG A 81 7.99 17.46 -8.26
C ARG A 81 8.00 17.63 -9.78
N ASP A 82 8.19 18.85 -10.27
CA ASP A 82 8.31 19.15 -11.71
C ASP A 82 7.19 18.53 -12.58
N ASN A 83 5.93 18.65 -12.13
CA ASN A 83 4.72 18.06 -12.73
C ASN A 83 4.63 16.53 -12.73
N GLN A 84 5.59 15.83 -12.13
CA GLN A 84 5.53 14.40 -11.90
C GLN A 84 5.11 14.12 -10.45
N CYS A 85 4.12 13.25 -10.24
CA CYS A 85 3.62 12.90 -8.91
C CYS A 85 3.96 11.43 -8.59
N ASP A 86 4.98 11.21 -7.78
CA ASP A 86 5.57 9.88 -7.56
C ASP A 86 4.99 9.14 -6.35
N ALA A 87 4.55 9.86 -5.32
CA ALA A 87 3.92 9.26 -4.15
C ALA A 87 2.40 9.38 -4.24
N ASN A 88 1.69 8.28 -4.02
CA ASN A 88 0.23 8.22 -3.90
C ASN A 88 -0.12 7.55 -2.57
N ILE A 89 -0.64 8.32 -1.62
CA ILE A 89 -1.08 7.83 -0.33
C ILE A 89 -2.62 7.77 -0.38
N PRO A 90 -3.21 6.57 -0.48
CA PRO A 90 -4.65 6.42 -0.40
C PRO A 90 -5.13 6.66 1.03
N LEU A 91 -6.24 7.37 1.15
CA LEU A 91 -6.88 7.73 2.41
C LEU A 91 -8.30 7.19 2.36
N SER A 92 -8.72 6.49 3.42
CA SER A 92 -10.08 5.98 3.59
C SER A 92 -10.66 6.48 4.90
N ASP A 93 -11.98 6.49 5.01
CA ASP A 93 -12.71 6.88 6.22
C ASP A 93 -12.20 8.19 6.85
N ILE A 94 -12.19 9.24 6.04
CA ILE A 94 -11.60 10.52 6.41
C ILE A 94 -12.61 11.35 7.20
N TYR A 95 -12.19 11.87 8.34
CA TYR A 95 -12.94 12.82 9.15
C TYR A 95 -12.11 14.08 9.38
N PHE A 96 -12.74 15.24 9.24
CA PHE A 96 -12.16 16.50 9.69
C PHE A 96 -12.31 16.61 11.21
N LEU A 97 -11.21 16.92 11.88
CA LEU A 97 -11.13 17.02 13.33
C LEU A 97 -10.98 18.46 13.82
N ASP A 98 -10.25 19.27 13.05
CA ASP A 98 -9.98 20.67 13.39
C ASP A 98 -9.81 21.50 12.12
N TYR A 99 -10.19 22.77 12.21
CA TYR A 99 -10.06 23.75 11.15
C TYR A 99 -9.74 25.12 11.77
N LYS A 100 -8.58 25.67 11.41
CA LYS A 100 -8.10 26.96 11.88
C LYS A 100 -7.70 27.84 10.70
N ILE A 101 -8.15 29.10 10.71
CA ILE A 101 -7.67 30.12 9.78
C ILE A 101 -6.64 30.98 10.50
N ASN A 102 -5.45 31.09 9.91
CA ASN A 102 -4.42 32.04 10.31
C ASN A 102 -4.29 33.10 9.21
N SER A 103 -4.35 34.37 9.59
CA SER A 103 -4.11 35.49 8.66
C SER A 103 -2.87 36.25 9.10
N ASN A 104 -1.96 36.48 8.16
CA ASN A 104 -0.90 37.47 8.31
C ASN A 104 -0.95 38.43 7.12
N GLN A 105 -1.55 39.60 7.34
CA GLN A 105 -1.76 40.67 6.36
C GLN A 105 -2.38 40.15 5.05
N ASP A 106 -1.55 39.77 4.08
CA ASP A 106 -1.95 39.34 2.74
C ASP A 106 -1.99 37.82 2.55
N ASN A 107 -1.55 37.04 3.53
CA ASN A 107 -1.53 35.58 3.43
C ASN A 107 -2.48 34.94 4.43
N ILE A 108 -3.59 34.42 3.92
CA ILE A 108 -4.56 33.64 4.70
C ILE A 108 -4.29 32.16 4.46
N LEU A 109 -3.87 31.47 5.52
CA LEU A 109 -3.62 30.04 5.53
C LEU A 109 -4.63 29.32 6.40
N GLU A 110 -5.01 28.14 5.98
CA GLU A 110 -5.88 27.23 6.69
C GLU A 110 -5.05 26.06 7.20
N THR A 111 -5.17 25.75 8.48
CA THR A 111 -4.64 24.55 9.11
C THR A 111 -5.80 23.61 9.37
N ILE A 112 -5.71 22.41 8.82
CA ILE A 112 -6.78 21.42 8.85
C ILE A 112 -6.20 20.15 9.46
N ILE A 113 -6.85 19.57 10.45
CA ILE A 113 -6.48 18.26 10.98
C ILE A 113 -7.51 17.26 10.50
N ILE A 114 -7.06 16.18 9.87
CA ILE A 114 -7.90 15.04 9.52
C ILE A 114 -7.41 13.79 10.24
N SER A 115 -8.34 12.94 10.67
CA SER A 115 -8.07 11.52 10.83
C SER A 115 -8.45 10.78 9.58
N PHE A 116 -7.77 9.67 9.33
CA PHE A 116 -8.10 8.76 8.25
C PHE A 116 -7.76 7.36 8.70
N GLN A 117 -8.47 6.38 8.18
CA GLN A 117 -7.95 5.02 8.16
C GLN A 117 -6.94 4.98 7.02
N PRO A 118 -5.66 4.65 7.29
CA PRO A 118 -4.79 4.27 6.19
C PRO A 118 -5.53 3.15 5.51
N THR A 119 -5.68 3.22 4.18
CA THR A 119 -6.19 2.06 3.47
C THR A 119 -5.26 0.96 3.90
N LYS A 120 -5.77 0.04 4.73
CA LYS A 120 -5.08 -1.19 5.03
C LYS A 120 -4.85 -1.67 3.61
N GLN A 121 -3.61 -1.63 3.13
CA GLN A 121 -3.20 -2.69 2.25
C GLN A 121 -3.72 -3.88 3.03
N GLU A 122 -4.71 -4.56 2.48
CA GLU A 122 -4.91 -5.92 2.88
C GLU A 122 -3.52 -6.51 2.65
N VAL A 123 -2.71 -6.49 3.70
CA VAL A 123 -1.96 -7.65 4.10
C VAL A 123 -3.09 -8.62 4.36
N ASP A 124 -3.67 -9.10 3.27
CA ASP A 124 -4.38 -10.34 3.22
C ASP A 124 -3.35 -11.23 3.84
N THR A 125 -3.60 -11.56 5.12
CA THR A 125 -2.61 -12.23 5.93
C THR A 125 -2.27 -13.43 5.10
N LEU A 126 -1.04 -13.43 4.59
CA LEU A 126 -0.63 -14.38 3.58
C LEU A 126 -0.54 -15.71 4.30
N VAL A 127 -1.68 -16.38 4.46
CA VAL A 127 -1.80 -17.67 5.11
C VAL A 127 -1.47 -18.66 4.02
N ILE A 128 -0.17 -18.79 3.73
CA ILE A 128 0.30 -19.93 2.95
C ILE A 128 0.29 -21.12 3.89
N PRO A 129 -0.52 -22.16 3.63
CA PRO A 129 -0.50 -23.34 4.48
C PRO A 129 0.91 -23.95 4.54
N ASP A 130 1.35 -24.37 5.72
CA ASP A 130 2.72 -24.89 5.91
C ASP A 130 3.05 -26.09 5.00
N TRP A 131 2.04 -26.87 4.58
CA TRP A 131 2.25 -27.99 3.66
C TRP A 131 2.81 -27.55 2.30
N ILE A 132 2.64 -26.29 1.91
CA ILE A 132 3.16 -25.72 0.66
C ILE A 132 4.70 -25.62 0.71
N LYS A 133 5.29 -25.39 1.88
CA LYS A 133 6.76 -25.32 2.05
C LYS A 133 7.44 -26.64 1.68
N ASN A 134 6.73 -27.77 1.71
CA ASN A 134 7.25 -29.05 1.23
C ASN A 134 7.54 -29.03 -0.28
N ASN A 135 6.70 -28.36 -1.07
CA ASN A 135 6.91 -28.24 -2.52
C ASN A 135 8.16 -27.39 -2.82
N ALA A 136 8.37 -26.32 -2.05
CA ALA A 136 9.55 -25.49 -2.16
C ALA A 136 10.82 -26.23 -1.69
N LYS A 137 10.72 -27.06 -0.66
CA LYS A 137 11.80 -27.95 -0.22
C LYS A 137 12.19 -28.95 -1.31
N TRP A 138 11.22 -29.64 -1.90
CA TRP A 138 11.47 -30.58 -3.00
C TRP A 138 12.12 -29.90 -4.20
N TYR A 139 11.72 -28.66 -4.52
CA TYR A 139 12.38 -27.91 -5.58
C TYR A 139 13.80 -27.49 -5.20
N GLY A 140 14.00 -26.97 -3.98
CA GLY A 140 15.30 -26.55 -3.45
C GLY A 140 16.32 -27.69 -3.40
N ASP A 141 15.87 -28.90 -3.05
CA ASP A 141 16.70 -30.11 -3.01
C ASP A 141 16.83 -30.79 -4.38
N GLY A 142 16.13 -30.30 -5.41
CA GLY A 142 16.18 -30.84 -6.77
C GLY A 142 15.39 -32.14 -6.98
N ALA A 143 14.47 -32.46 -6.07
CA ALA A 143 13.58 -33.61 -6.16
C ALA A 143 12.44 -33.41 -7.17
N ILE A 144 12.07 -32.15 -7.47
CA ILE A 144 11.16 -31.81 -8.56
C ILE A 144 11.82 -30.86 -9.56
N GLU A 145 11.39 -30.95 -10.82
CA GLU A 145 11.87 -30.06 -11.86
C GLU A 145 11.25 -28.67 -11.73
N GLN A 146 11.91 -27.67 -12.33
CA GLN A 146 11.45 -26.29 -12.38
C GLN A 146 10.04 -26.17 -12.98
N SER A 147 9.72 -26.99 -13.99
CA SER A 147 8.42 -26.99 -14.66
C SER A 147 7.29 -27.45 -13.73
N ASP A 148 7.55 -28.39 -12.82
CA ASP A 148 6.59 -28.88 -11.84
C ASP A 148 6.40 -27.88 -10.71
N PHE A 149 7.50 -27.25 -10.26
CA PHE A 149 7.44 -26.19 -9.26
C PHE A 149 6.62 -24.99 -9.75
N THR A 150 6.85 -24.50 -10.98
CA THR A 150 6.11 -23.34 -11.51
C THR A 150 4.63 -23.64 -11.77
N LYS A 151 4.28 -24.84 -12.24
CA LYS A 151 2.87 -25.28 -12.34
C LYS A 151 2.20 -25.34 -10.97
N GLY A 152 2.92 -25.79 -9.94
CA GLY A 152 2.42 -25.79 -8.57
C GLY A 152 2.06 -24.38 -8.10
N ILE A 153 2.97 -23.41 -8.32
CA ILE A 153 2.73 -22.00 -7.96
C ILE A 153 1.55 -21.42 -8.75
N GLU A 154 1.48 -21.67 -10.06
CA GLU A 154 0.36 -21.25 -10.90
C GLU A 154 -0.98 -21.78 -10.35
N PHE A 155 -1.02 -23.06 -9.97
CA PHE A 155 -2.22 -23.68 -9.38
C PHE A 155 -2.60 -23.02 -8.05
N MET A 156 -1.63 -22.80 -7.15
CA MET A 156 -1.88 -22.16 -5.85
C MET A 156 -2.45 -20.75 -5.99
N ILE A 157 -1.98 -19.99 -6.98
CA ILE A 157 -2.49 -18.65 -7.29
C ILE A 157 -3.93 -18.74 -7.81
N LYS A 158 -4.23 -19.66 -8.75
CA LYS A 158 -5.59 -19.82 -9.33
C LYS A 158 -6.63 -20.24 -8.30
N GLU A 159 -6.28 -21.20 -7.46
CA GLU A 159 -7.15 -21.71 -6.40
C GLU A 159 -7.21 -20.79 -5.18
N LYS A 160 -6.54 -19.62 -5.23
CA LYS A 160 -6.46 -18.65 -4.14
C LYS A 160 -5.89 -19.24 -2.84
N ILE A 161 -5.06 -20.28 -2.95
CA ILE A 161 -4.29 -20.88 -1.84
C ILE A 161 -3.12 -19.98 -1.47
N MET A 162 -2.55 -19.30 -2.46
CA MET A 162 -1.55 -18.24 -2.28
C MET A 162 -2.13 -16.97 -2.88
N ASN A 163 -2.61 -16.06 -2.03
CA ASN A 163 -3.03 -14.76 -2.51
C ASN A 163 -1.80 -13.86 -2.72
N ILE A 164 -1.68 -13.29 -3.91
CA ILE A 164 -0.63 -12.32 -4.22
C ILE A 164 -1.36 -11.07 -4.72
N PRO A 165 -1.27 -9.94 -4.01
CA PRO A 165 -1.92 -8.71 -4.43
C PRO A 165 -1.35 -8.23 -5.76
N ASP A 166 -2.18 -7.56 -6.56
CA ASP A 166 -1.79 -6.88 -7.80
C ASP A 166 -1.14 -7.77 -8.88
N LEU A 167 -1.56 -9.03 -9.00
CA LEU A 167 -1.14 -9.87 -10.12
C LEU A 167 -1.83 -9.47 -11.43
N PRO A 168 -1.09 -9.42 -12.57
CA PRO A 168 -1.72 -9.24 -13.86
C PRO A 168 -2.63 -10.44 -14.18
N ALA A 169 -3.89 -10.18 -14.51
CA ALA A 169 -4.89 -11.21 -14.82
C ALA A 169 -4.49 -12.16 -15.96
N ILE A 170 -3.57 -11.71 -16.84
CA ILE A 170 -2.98 -12.48 -17.92
C ILE A 170 -1.51 -12.04 -18.08
N SER A 171 -0.57 -12.96 -17.89
CA SER A 171 0.86 -12.70 -18.11
C SER A 171 1.18 -12.85 -19.62
N SER A 172 1.33 -11.72 -20.33
CA SER A 172 1.60 -11.65 -21.78
C SER A 172 3.09 -11.77 -22.13
N GLY A 173 3.81 -12.74 -21.56
CA GLY A 173 5.22 -12.99 -21.90
C GLY A 173 5.38 -13.99 -23.06
N THR A 174 6.29 -13.73 -23.99
CA THR A 174 6.77 -14.69 -24.99
C THR A 174 7.59 -15.81 -24.33
N SER A 175 7.50 -17.02 -24.88
CA SER A 175 8.14 -18.25 -24.41
C SER A 175 9.66 -18.09 -24.24
N GLU A 176 10.22 -18.74 -23.20
CA GLU A 176 11.66 -19.00 -22.97
C GLU A 176 12.39 -18.19 -21.90
N SER A 177 11.71 -17.51 -20.96
CA SER A 177 12.41 -17.07 -19.75
C SER A 177 12.65 -18.25 -18.81
N LYS A 178 13.88 -18.77 -18.79
CA LYS A 178 14.33 -19.75 -17.80
C LYS A 178 14.22 -19.09 -16.42
N VAL A 179 13.48 -19.72 -15.49
CA VAL A 179 13.40 -19.26 -14.10
C VAL A 179 14.84 -19.10 -13.59
N PRO A 180 15.20 -17.94 -13.03
CA PRO A 180 16.56 -17.72 -12.56
C PRO A 180 16.95 -18.72 -11.46
N ASP A 181 18.20 -19.18 -11.45
CA ASP A 181 18.69 -20.18 -10.49
C ASP A 181 18.55 -19.72 -9.02
N TRP A 182 18.49 -18.41 -8.77
CA TRP A 182 18.25 -17.87 -7.42
C TRP A 182 16.89 -18.28 -6.83
N ILE A 183 15.90 -18.63 -7.66
CA ILE A 183 14.59 -19.09 -7.19
C ILE A 183 14.68 -20.43 -6.48
N LYS A 184 15.60 -21.31 -6.88
CA LYS A 184 15.85 -22.57 -6.19
C LYS A 184 16.40 -22.34 -4.78
N ASN A 185 17.32 -21.37 -4.65
CA ASN A 185 17.86 -20.98 -3.34
C ASN A 185 16.80 -20.31 -2.47
N ASN A 186 15.97 -19.43 -3.04
CA ASN A 186 14.89 -18.77 -2.31
C ASN A 186 13.80 -19.76 -1.87
N ALA A 187 13.46 -20.75 -2.69
CA ALA A 187 12.53 -21.82 -2.33
C ALA A 187 13.06 -22.65 -1.16
N LYS A 188 14.36 -22.96 -1.16
CA LYS A 188 15.02 -23.64 -0.05
C LYS A 188 15.01 -22.79 1.23
N TRP A 189 15.42 -21.53 1.14
CA TRP A 189 15.41 -20.60 2.27
C TRP A 189 14.00 -20.38 2.82
N TRP A 190 12.97 -20.40 1.97
CA TRP A 190 11.59 -20.28 2.40
C TRP A 190 11.12 -21.54 3.14
N ALA A 191 11.44 -22.72 2.61
CA ALA A 191 11.14 -23.99 3.26
C ALA A 191 11.84 -24.15 4.62
N ASP A 192 13.07 -23.63 4.73
CA ASP A 192 13.87 -23.65 5.97
C ASP A 192 13.48 -22.50 6.93
N GLY A 193 12.51 -21.65 6.59
CA GLY A 193 12.05 -20.52 7.41
C GLY A 193 13.04 -19.36 7.51
N GLN A 194 14.05 -19.31 6.63
CA GLN A 194 15.06 -18.26 6.57
C GLN A 194 14.56 -16.98 5.86
N ILE A 195 13.59 -17.10 4.95
CA ILE A 195 12.85 -15.97 4.40
C ILE A 195 11.37 -16.04 4.78
N SER A 196 10.76 -14.88 4.98
CA SER A 196 9.34 -14.81 5.34
C SER A 196 8.43 -15.20 4.17
N ASP A 197 7.20 -15.60 4.46
CA ASP A 197 6.17 -15.87 3.45
C ASP A 197 5.98 -14.65 2.54
N GLN A 198 6.03 -13.44 3.10
CA GLN A 198 5.90 -12.18 2.37
C GLN A 198 7.06 -11.95 1.40
N ASP A 199 8.30 -12.22 1.82
CA ASP A 199 9.48 -12.06 0.96
C ASP A 199 9.47 -13.09 -0.18
N PHE A 200 9.05 -14.32 0.11
CA PHE A 200 8.88 -15.34 -0.91
C PHE A 200 7.82 -14.95 -1.94
N VAL A 201 6.66 -14.46 -1.49
CA VAL A 201 5.57 -14.01 -2.37
C VAL A 201 5.94 -12.81 -3.22
N LYS A 202 6.68 -11.82 -2.69
CA LYS A 202 7.23 -10.72 -3.50
C LYS A 202 8.13 -11.26 -4.62
N GLY A 203 8.92 -12.29 -4.33
CA GLY A 203 9.71 -12.99 -5.34
C GLY A 203 8.86 -13.63 -6.43
N ILE A 204 7.76 -14.29 -6.06
CA ILE A 204 6.80 -14.89 -7.02
C ILE A 204 6.09 -13.80 -7.83
N GLN A 205 5.64 -12.72 -7.19
CA GLN A 205 5.02 -11.57 -7.87
C GLN A 205 5.92 -11.04 -8.99
N PHE A 206 7.19 -10.81 -8.67
CA PHE A 206 8.19 -10.39 -9.65
C PHE A 206 8.31 -11.38 -10.82
N LEU A 207 8.29 -12.69 -10.56
CA LEU A 207 8.36 -13.69 -11.62
C LEU A 207 7.12 -13.66 -12.54
N VAL A 208 5.94 -13.43 -11.98
CA VAL A 208 4.70 -13.30 -12.76
C VAL A 208 4.73 -12.02 -13.60
N GLU A 209 5.13 -10.89 -13.02
CA GLU A 209 5.27 -9.61 -13.72
C GLU A 209 6.26 -9.69 -14.88
N LYS A 210 7.37 -10.43 -14.71
CA LYS A 210 8.36 -10.68 -15.76
C LYS A 210 7.93 -11.75 -16.77
N GLY A 211 6.74 -12.34 -16.62
CA GLY A 211 6.21 -13.35 -17.52
C GLY A 211 6.94 -14.69 -17.47
N ILE A 212 7.70 -14.93 -16.40
CA ILE A 212 8.47 -16.16 -16.14
C ILE A 212 7.54 -17.24 -15.63
N ILE A 213 6.71 -16.91 -14.64
CA ILE A 213 5.55 -17.71 -14.24
C ILE A 213 4.35 -17.17 -14.99
N ARG A 214 3.57 -18.08 -15.57
CA ARG A 214 2.34 -17.71 -16.28
C ARG A 214 1.12 -18.09 -15.48
N ILE A 215 0.12 -17.23 -15.53
CA ILE A 215 -1.23 -17.50 -15.03
C ILE A 215 -2.10 -17.62 -16.26
N ARG A 216 -2.58 -18.84 -16.57
CA ARG A 216 -3.35 -19.13 -17.78
C ARG A 216 -4.76 -19.66 -17.54
#